data_AF-A0A6G1RU52-F1
#
_entry.id   AF-A0A6G1RU52-F1
#
_cell.length_a   1.000
_cell.length_b   1.000
_cell.length_c   1.000
_cell.angle_alpha   90.00
_cell.angle_beta   90.00
_cell.angle_gamma   90.00
#
_symmetry.space_group_name_H-M   'P 1'
#
loop_
_entity.id
_entity.type
_entity.pdbx_description
1 polymer ?
#
loop_
_entity_poly.entity_id
_entity_poly.type
_entity_poly.pdbx_seq_one_letter_code
_entity_poly.pdbx_strand_id
1 'polypeptide(L)'
;IIVMSFPAEGVELGFRNHIEDVRTFLDSRHPDHYTVFNLSPKYYRSAKFHNRVSECSWPVRQAPSLHNLYAVCKNMHNWLQQNPKNVCVIHCMDGRAASAVLVSAMFCFCHLFSNPGPAMQLLNTKRPGIVLW
;
A
#
# COMPACT_ATOMS: atom_id res chain seq x y z
N ILE A 1 8.85 1.95 -1.87
CA ILE A 1 7.39 1.70 -1.77
C ILE A 1 7.13 0.30 -2.31
N ILE A 2 6.36 -0.51 -1.60
CA ILE A 2 5.96 -1.88 -1.96
C ILE A 2 4.44 -1.91 -2.10
N VAL A 3 3.91 -2.60 -3.12
CA VAL A 3 2.47 -2.78 -3.34
C VAL A 3 2.14 -4.28 -3.37
N MET A 4 1.13 -4.68 -2.60
CA MET A 4 0.66 -6.06 -2.53
C MET A 4 -0.87 -6.17 -2.52
N SER A 5 -1.40 -7.38 -2.74
CA SER A 5 -2.79 -7.72 -2.46
C SER A 5 -3.03 -7.89 -0.96
N PHE A 6 -4.28 -8.00 -0.55
CA PHE A 6 -4.65 -8.18 0.86
C PHE A 6 -3.96 -9.42 1.46
N PRO A 7 -3.22 -9.29 2.58
CA PRO A 7 -2.62 -10.44 3.26
C PRO A 7 -3.72 -11.21 3.98
N ALA A 8 -4.05 -12.40 3.47
CA ALA A 8 -5.15 -13.21 3.96
C ALA A 8 -4.69 -14.22 5.02
N GLU A 9 -5.61 -14.64 5.88
CA GLU A 9 -5.44 -15.76 6.81
C GLU A 9 -6.69 -16.66 6.79
N GLY A 10 -6.52 -17.93 7.15
CA GLY A 10 -7.62 -18.89 7.25
C GLY A 10 -8.30 -19.23 5.93
N VAL A 11 -9.63 -19.38 5.95
CA VAL A 11 -10.43 -19.87 4.80
C VAL A 11 -10.45 -18.88 3.62
N GLU A 12 -10.01 -17.63 3.83
CA GLU A 12 -9.96 -16.60 2.78
C GLU A 12 -8.71 -16.69 1.87
N LEU A 13 -7.87 -17.72 2.03
CA LEU A 13 -6.57 -17.81 1.39
C LEU A 13 -6.61 -17.88 -0.14
N GLY A 14 -7.63 -18.48 -0.76
CA GLY A 14 -7.83 -18.49 -2.22
C GLY A 14 -6.52 -18.43 -3.05
N PHE A 15 -6.37 -17.39 -3.88
CA PHE A 15 -5.12 -17.05 -4.60
C PHE A 15 -4.36 -15.87 -3.96
N ARG A 16 -4.53 -15.63 -2.65
CA ARG A 16 -3.96 -14.47 -1.93
C ARG A 16 -2.72 -14.87 -1.14
N ASN A 17 -1.89 -13.87 -0.82
CA ASN A 17 -0.68 -14.10 -0.03
C ASN A 17 -1.06 -14.40 1.42
N HIS A 18 -0.48 -15.46 2.00
CA HIS A 18 -0.63 -15.77 3.41
C HIS A 18 0.05 -14.68 4.26
N ILE A 19 -0.64 -14.17 5.29
CA ILE A 19 -0.12 -13.05 6.10
C ILE A 19 1.23 -13.36 6.76
N GLU A 20 1.47 -14.60 7.20
CA GLU A 20 2.76 -14.99 7.79
C GLU A 20 3.92 -15.03 6.77
N ASP A 21 3.64 -15.35 5.50
CA ASP A 21 4.66 -15.34 4.45
C ASP A 21 5.05 -13.90 4.13
N VAL A 22 4.05 -13.01 4.04
CA VAL A 22 4.26 -11.57 3.87
C VAL A 22 5.07 -11.02 5.05
N ARG A 23 4.71 -11.37 6.28
CA ARG A 23 5.46 -10.99 7.48
C ARG A 23 6.91 -11.45 7.40
N THR A 24 7.14 -12.74 7.14
CA THR A 24 8.48 -13.34 7.06
C THR A 24 9.33 -12.66 5.98
N PHE A 25 8.73 -12.35 4.82
CA PHE A 25 9.40 -11.59 3.77
C PHE A 25 9.78 -10.18 4.25
N LEU A 26 8.86 -9.45 4.87
CA LEU A 26 9.13 -8.09 5.33
C LEU A 26 10.15 -8.04 6.48
N ASP A 27 10.07 -8.96 7.44
CA ASP A 27 11.01 -9.04 8.56
C ASP A 27 12.42 -9.43 8.09
N SER A 28 12.55 -10.30 7.06
CA SER A 28 13.85 -10.68 6.52
C SER A 28 14.50 -9.61 5.62
N ARG A 29 13.71 -8.82 4.90
CA ARG A 29 14.20 -7.81 3.94
C ARG A 29 14.25 -6.39 4.50
N HIS A 30 13.35 -6.07 5.41
CA HIS A 30 13.15 -4.72 5.97
C HIS A 30 12.95 -4.76 7.49
N PRO A 31 13.82 -5.43 8.27
CA PRO A 31 13.67 -5.53 9.73
C PRO A 31 13.54 -4.14 10.35
N ASP A 32 12.47 -3.91 11.11
CA ASP A 32 12.09 -2.64 11.76
C ASP A 32 11.97 -1.39 10.85
N HIS A 33 12.09 -1.59 9.54
CA HIS A 33 12.14 -0.51 8.54
C HIS A 33 10.94 -0.55 7.59
N TYR A 34 9.82 -1.14 7.98
CA TYR A 34 8.59 -1.08 7.20
C TYR A 34 7.39 -0.63 8.02
N THR A 35 6.45 0.04 7.37
CA THR A 35 5.10 0.30 7.87
C THR A 35 4.07 -0.07 6.80
N VAL A 36 2.90 -0.54 7.21
CA VAL A 36 1.84 -1.05 6.34
C VAL A 36 0.68 -0.06 6.31
N PHE A 37 0.22 0.29 5.12
CA PHE A 37 -0.98 1.10 4.88
C PHE A 37 -2.08 0.21 4.31
N ASN A 38 -3.11 -0.02 5.12
CA ASN A 38 -4.28 -0.81 4.73
C ASN A 38 -5.34 0.11 4.11
N LEU A 39 -5.54 0.00 2.80
CA LEU A 39 -6.56 0.71 2.04
C LEU A 39 -7.85 -0.11 1.86
N SER A 40 -7.90 -1.32 2.41
CA SER A 40 -9.02 -2.23 2.26
C SER A 40 -10.09 -1.98 3.34
N PRO A 41 -11.34 -2.41 3.13
CA PRO A 41 -12.37 -2.36 4.16
C PRO A 41 -12.22 -3.46 5.23
N LYS A 42 -11.26 -4.38 5.04
CA LYS A 42 -11.04 -5.52 5.93
C LYS A 42 -9.90 -5.23 6.88
N TYR A 43 -10.02 -5.76 8.09
CA TYR A 43 -9.03 -5.64 9.15
C TYR A 43 -8.41 -7.00 9.46
N TYR A 44 -7.19 -6.97 9.95
CA TYR A 44 -6.51 -8.10 10.58
C TYR A 44 -5.78 -7.59 11.82
N ARG A 45 -5.30 -8.51 12.66
CA ARG A 45 -4.58 -8.13 13.89
C ARG A 45 -3.27 -7.42 13.53
N SER A 46 -3.14 -6.14 13.85
CA SER A 46 -1.95 -5.33 13.57
C SER A 46 -0.67 -5.91 14.20
N ALA A 47 -0.80 -6.65 15.30
CA ALA A 47 0.29 -7.38 15.94
C ALA A 47 1.04 -8.35 15.00
N LYS A 48 0.39 -8.82 13.91
CA LYS A 48 1.03 -9.62 12.85
C LYS A 48 2.18 -8.89 12.16
N PHE A 49 2.12 -7.56 12.12
CA PHE A 49 3.17 -6.70 11.58
C PHE A 49 3.75 -5.79 12.67
N HIS A 50 3.89 -6.31 13.90
CA HIS A 50 4.50 -5.60 15.03
C HIS A 50 3.82 -4.25 15.33
N ASN A 51 2.50 -4.17 15.15
CA ASN A 51 1.69 -2.95 15.30
C ASN A 51 2.07 -1.80 14.34
N ARG A 52 2.77 -2.10 13.25
CA ARG A 52 3.18 -1.12 12.22
C ARG A 52 2.15 -1.04 11.09
N VAL A 53 0.85 -1.00 11.43
CA VAL A 53 -0.26 -0.94 10.46
C VAL A 53 -1.07 0.33 10.66
N SER A 54 -1.24 1.09 9.59
CA SER A 54 -2.10 2.27 9.50
C SER A 54 -3.37 1.93 8.73
N GLU A 55 -4.49 1.92 9.44
CA GLU A 55 -5.81 1.72 8.86
C GLU A 55 -6.30 3.02 8.21
N CYS A 56 -6.42 3.02 6.87
CA CYS A 56 -6.71 4.24 6.12
C CYS A 56 -8.22 4.47 5.91
N SER A 57 -9.05 3.46 6.14
CA SER A 57 -10.52 3.52 6.04
C SER A 57 -11.05 4.06 4.70
N TRP A 58 -10.48 3.60 3.58
CA TRP A 58 -10.90 4.03 2.25
C TRP A 58 -12.23 3.39 1.84
N PRO A 59 -13.10 4.13 1.12
CA PRO A 59 -14.40 3.61 0.72
C PRO A 59 -14.27 2.55 -0.38
N VAL A 60 -15.19 1.56 -0.35
CA VAL A 60 -15.20 0.46 -1.31
C VAL A 60 -15.74 0.94 -2.66
N ARG A 61 -14.98 0.69 -3.74
CA ARG A 61 -15.32 1.07 -5.12
C ARG A 61 -15.56 2.57 -5.32
N GLN A 62 -14.96 3.42 -4.49
CA GLN A 62 -15.04 4.87 -4.60
C GLN A 62 -13.65 5.48 -4.36
N ALA A 63 -13.47 6.71 -4.80
CA ALA A 63 -12.26 7.47 -4.48
C ALA A 63 -12.27 7.87 -2.98
N PRO A 64 -11.10 7.92 -2.31
CA PRO A 64 -10.99 8.52 -0.99
C PRO A 64 -11.30 10.01 -1.06
N SER A 65 -11.66 10.62 0.08
CA SER A 65 -11.70 12.07 0.15
C SER A 65 -10.30 12.65 -0.07
N LEU A 66 -10.22 13.86 -0.63
CA LEU A 66 -8.95 14.55 -0.85
C LEU A 66 -8.17 14.73 0.47
N HIS A 67 -8.89 15.02 1.56
CA HIS A 67 -8.30 15.14 2.89
C HIS A 67 -7.62 13.83 3.33
N ASN A 68 -8.30 12.69 3.19
CA ASN A 68 -7.74 11.39 3.55
C ASN A 68 -6.55 11.04 2.65
N LEU A 69 -6.67 11.22 1.34
CA LEU A 69 -5.57 10.99 0.39
C LEU A 69 -4.31 11.79 0.75
N TYR A 70 -4.48 13.08 1.04
CA TYR A 70 -3.38 13.95 1.46
C TYR A 70 -2.78 13.50 2.81
N ALA A 71 -3.62 13.16 3.79
CA ALA A 71 -3.16 12.70 5.10
C ALA A 71 -2.31 11.43 5.00
N VAL A 72 -2.75 10.44 4.20
CA VAL A 72 -1.97 9.21 3.96
C VAL A 72 -0.66 9.52 3.24
N CYS A 73 -0.66 10.37 2.21
CA CYS A 73 0.58 10.77 1.52
C CYS A 73 1.56 11.46 2.47
N LYS A 74 1.07 12.38 3.32
CA LYS A 74 1.90 13.07 4.32
C LYS A 74 2.49 12.08 5.33
N ASN A 75 1.70 11.13 5.83
CA ASN A 75 2.18 10.10 6.76
C ASN A 75 3.25 9.20 6.12
N MET A 76 3.02 8.76 4.88
CA MET A 76 4.00 8.00 4.11
C MET A 76 5.29 8.80 3.90
N HIS A 77 5.18 10.06 3.51
CA HIS A 77 6.33 10.93 3.27
C HIS A 77 7.17 11.10 4.53
N ASN A 78 6.52 11.42 5.66
CA ASN A 78 7.18 11.56 6.95
C ASN A 78 7.92 10.27 7.36
N TRP A 79 7.30 9.10 7.20
CA TRP A 79 7.95 7.82 7.49
C TRP A 79 9.19 7.57 6.63
N LEU A 80 9.08 7.83 5.32
CA LEU A 80 10.19 7.63 4.38
C LEU A 80 11.36 8.60 4.64
N GLN A 81 11.08 9.81 5.12
CA GLN A 81 12.12 10.80 5.45
C GLN A 81 12.90 10.47 6.71
N GLN A 82 12.34 9.67 7.63
CA GLN A 82 13.02 9.33 8.90
C GLN A 82 14.26 8.47 8.70
N ASN A 83 14.27 7.59 7.70
CA ASN A 83 15.42 6.72 7.43
C ASN A 83 15.42 6.25 5.97
N PRO A 84 16.56 6.28 5.25
CA PRO A 84 16.64 5.83 3.86
C PRO A 84 16.33 4.32 3.67
N LYS A 85 16.42 3.51 4.73
CA LYS A 85 16.01 2.09 4.71
C LYS A 85 14.50 1.89 4.82
N ASN A 86 13.76 2.92 5.23
CA ASN A 86 12.33 2.81 5.46
C ASN A 86 11.56 2.55 4.16
N VAL A 87 10.62 1.62 4.23
CA VAL A 87 9.69 1.31 3.14
C VAL A 87 8.25 1.43 3.61
N CYS A 88 7.39 1.99 2.75
CA CYS A 88 5.94 1.89 2.91
C CYS A 88 5.44 0.66 2.14
N VAL A 89 4.68 -0.20 2.81
CA VAL A 89 3.96 -1.33 2.23
C VAL A 89 2.51 -0.91 2.08
N ILE A 90 1.97 -0.94 0.87
CA ILE A 90 0.60 -0.53 0.57
C ILE A 90 -0.17 -1.76 0.12
N HIS A 91 -1.37 -1.96 0.64
CA HIS A 91 -2.28 -2.95 0.08
C HIS A 91 -3.72 -2.45 0.05
N CYS A 92 -4.48 -2.95 -0.92
CA CYS A 92 -5.93 -2.95 -0.89
C CYS A 92 -6.40 -4.42 -0.96
N MET A 93 -7.52 -4.72 -1.62
CA MET A 93 -7.98 -6.11 -1.79
C MET A 93 -7.08 -6.89 -2.77
N ASP A 94 -6.73 -6.30 -3.91
CA ASP A 94 -6.00 -6.95 -5.01
C ASP A 94 -4.67 -6.25 -5.36
N GLY A 95 -4.39 -5.11 -4.70
CA GLY A 95 -3.22 -4.28 -4.96
C GLY A 95 -3.28 -3.54 -6.29
N ARG A 96 -4.48 -3.20 -6.77
CA ARG A 96 -4.70 -2.49 -8.05
C ARG A 96 -5.23 -1.08 -7.80
N ALA A 97 -6.51 -0.81 -8.07
CA ALA A 97 -7.06 0.54 -8.23
C ALA A 97 -6.74 1.50 -7.06
N ALA A 98 -7.08 1.14 -5.83
CA ALA A 98 -6.82 1.99 -4.65
C ALA A 98 -5.31 2.19 -4.41
N SER A 99 -4.51 1.13 -4.59
CA SER A 99 -3.05 1.23 -4.51
C SER A 99 -2.48 2.15 -5.60
N ALA A 100 -3.02 2.10 -6.82
CA ALA A 100 -2.60 2.97 -7.92
C ALA A 100 -2.92 4.43 -7.65
N VAL A 101 -4.09 4.73 -7.08
CA VAL A 101 -4.44 6.09 -6.65
C VAL A 101 -3.44 6.60 -5.62
N LEU A 102 -3.15 5.83 -4.56
CA LEU A 102 -2.24 6.27 -3.51
C LEU A 102 -0.80 6.43 -4.01
N VAL A 103 -0.27 5.46 -4.76
CA VAL A 103 1.09 5.51 -5.28
C VAL A 103 1.26 6.68 -6.24
N SER A 104 0.29 6.91 -7.12
CA SER A 104 0.36 8.01 -8.07
C SER A 104 0.27 9.37 -7.38
N ALA A 105 -0.63 9.48 -6.40
CA ALA A 105 -0.71 10.67 -5.54
C ALA A 105 0.61 10.90 -4.79
N MET A 106 1.22 9.84 -4.25
CA MET A 106 2.51 9.93 -3.55
C MET A 106 3.65 10.38 -4.47
N PHE A 107 3.72 9.87 -5.69
CA PHE A 107 4.74 10.31 -6.64
C PHE A 107 4.55 11.76 -7.07
N CYS A 108 3.30 12.21 -7.25
CA CYS A 108 3.02 13.63 -7.48
C CYS A 108 3.36 14.49 -6.25
N PHE A 109 3.01 14.01 -5.05
CA PHE A 109 3.31 14.66 -3.77
C PHE A 109 4.81 14.87 -3.57
N CYS A 110 5.63 13.89 -3.97
CA CYS A 110 7.09 13.97 -3.94
C CYS A 110 7.71 14.64 -5.17
N HIS A 111 6.91 15.24 -6.05
CA HIS A 111 7.37 15.90 -7.28
C HIS A 111 8.16 15.01 -8.25
N LEU A 112 8.01 13.68 -8.16
CA LEU A 112 8.60 12.75 -9.12
C LEU A 112 7.91 12.83 -10.49
N PHE A 113 6.60 13.09 -10.48
CA PHE A 113 5.80 13.37 -11.67
C PHE A 113 4.95 14.62 -11.44
N SER A 114 4.77 15.43 -12.48
CA SER A 114 3.87 16.60 -12.43
C SER A 114 2.41 16.23 -12.64
N ASN A 115 2.12 15.02 -13.12
CA ASN A 115 0.77 14.57 -13.41
C ASN A 115 0.61 13.05 -13.13
N PRO A 116 -0.60 12.59 -12.76
CA PRO A 116 -0.80 11.22 -12.28
C PRO A 116 -0.74 10.14 -13.38
N GLY A 117 -0.86 10.51 -14.67
CA GLY A 117 -0.89 9.55 -15.79
C GLY A 117 0.39 8.68 -15.87
N PRO A 118 1.58 9.28 -16.04
CA PRO A 118 2.87 8.58 -16.04
C PRO A 118 3.14 7.84 -14.72
N ALA A 119 2.70 8.39 -13.59
CA ALA A 119 2.83 7.75 -12.29
C ALA A 119 2.04 6.42 -12.22
N MET A 120 0.80 6.42 -12.72
CA MET A 120 -0.02 5.21 -12.86
C MET A 120 0.59 4.22 -13.85
N GLN A 121 1.07 4.71 -15.00
CA GLN A 121 1.72 3.87 -16.01
C GLN A 121 2.94 3.14 -15.44
N LEU A 122 3.80 3.84 -14.70
CA LEU A 122 4.97 3.24 -14.06
C LEU A 122 4.57 2.09 -13.12
N LEU A 123 3.53 2.27 -12.31
CA LEU A 123 3.03 1.21 -11.43
C LEU A 123 2.51 0.02 -12.25
N ASN A 124 1.71 0.27 -13.28
CA ASN A 124 1.12 -0.77 -14.13
C ASN A 124 2.20 -1.57 -14.89
N THR A 125 3.29 -0.93 -15.35
CA THR A 125 4.41 -1.64 -15.98
C THR A 125 5.12 -2.58 -15.00
N LYS A 126 5.22 -2.20 -13.72
CA LYS A 126 5.85 -3.02 -12.68
C LYS A 126 4.90 -4.07 -12.09
N ARG A 127 3.58 -3.88 -12.22
CA ARG A 127 2.55 -4.80 -11.73
C ARG A 127 1.48 -4.99 -12.82
N PRO A 128 1.79 -5.72 -13.90
CA PRO A 128 0.85 -5.94 -14.98
C PRO A 128 -0.38 -6.70 -14.44
N GLY A 129 -1.55 -6.14 -14.67
CA GLY A 129 -2.84 -6.77 -14.44
C GLY A 129 -3.78 -6.45 -15.60
N ILE A 130 -4.87 -7.21 -15.75
CA ILE A 130 -5.96 -6.84 -16.67
C ILE A 130 -6.38 -5.41 -16.34
N VAL A 131 -6.10 -4.50 -17.27
CA VAL A 131 -6.45 -3.09 -17.12
C VAL A 131 -7.94 -3.00 -17.42
N LEU A 132 -8.75 -2.86 -16.38
CA LEU A 132 -10.16 -2.55 -16.50
C LEU A 132 -10.26 -1.04 -16.68
N TRP A 133 -10.06 -0.57 -17.91
CA TRP A 133 -10.58 0.72 -18.34
C TRP A 133 -12.05 0.54 -18.72
#